data_AF-A0A485MFD8-F1
#
_entry.id   AF-A0A485MFD8-F1
#
_cell.length_a   1.000
_cell.length_b   1.000
_cell.length_c   1.000
_cell.angle_alpha   90.00
_cell.angle_beta   90.00
_cell.angle_gamma   90.00
#
_symmetry.space_group_name_H-M   'P 1'
#
loop_
_entity.id
_entity.type
_entity.pdbx_description
1 polymer ?
#
loop_
_entity_poly.entity_id
_entity_poly.type
_entity_poly.pdbx_seq_one_letter_code
_entity_poly.pdbx_strand_id
1 'polypeptide(L)'
;MLTKRRELNVLDKYGVGPERIGISGDSAGGNLAAAVTQQLIDDSDVKIKLKTQSLIYPALQTLDMDLPSYWENSHFPPLPKSLMVRFWSEYFTTDKSLAKAVLFKQHVPVESSHLFKFINWSSLLPEKFKKGHFYNSPTYGSSELAKKYPGFLDVRASPLLADDNKLRSLPLTYVITCQYDVLRDGGIMYVT
;
A
#
# COMPACT_ATOMS: atom_id res chain seq x y z
N MET A 1 -2.85 30.25 -5.15
CA MET A 1 -2.28 30.93 -6.35
C MET A 1 -0.76 30.79 -6.48
N LEU A 2 0.03 30.85 -5.38
CA LEU A 2 1.50 30.76 -5.42
C LEU A 2 2.04 29.37 -5.86
N THR A 3 1.42 28.29 -5.40
CA THR A 3 1.82 26.90 -5.72
C THR A 3 1.66 26.57 -7.21
N LYS A 4 0.53 26.97 -7.81
CA LYS A 4 0.23 26.79 -9.23
C LYS A 4 1.25 27.44 -10.16
N ARG A 5 1.68 28.67 -9.85
CA ARG A 5 2.74 29.35 -10.62
C ARG A 5 4.08 28.62 -10.47
N ARG A 6 4.38 28.12 -9.27
CA ARG A 6 5.63 27.39 -9.01
C ARG A 6 5.71 26.09 -9.80
N GLU A 7 4.64 25.30 -9.84
CA GLU A 7 4.59 24.03 -10.58
C GLU A 7 4.79 24.23 -12.08
N LEU A 8 4.00 25.11 -12.70
CA LEU A 8 4.10 25.39 -14.14
C LEU A 8 5.47 25.98 -14.51
N ASN A 9 6.04 26.84 -13.67
CA ASN A 9 7.38 27.39 -13.90
C ASN A 9 8.47 26.30 -13.83
N VAL A 10 8.32 25.31 -12.95
CA VAL A 10 9.25 24.17 -12.87
C VAL A 10 9.14 23.31 -14.12
N LEU A 11 7.92 23.00 -14.56
CA LEU A 11 7.70 22.21 -15.76
C LEU A 11 8.27 22.88 -17.01
N ASP A 12 7.97 24.18 -17.19
CA ASP A 12 8.49 24.98 -18.30
C ASP A 12 10.03 25.01 -18.30
N LYS A 13 10.65 25.21 -17.12
CA LYS A 13 12.11 25.17 -16.96
C LYS A 13 12.74 23.87 -17.46
N TYR A 14 12.04 22.74 -17.32
CA TYR A 14 12.53 21.43 -17.74
C TYR A 14 11.93 20.95 -19.06
N GLY A 15 11.15 21.76 -19.77
CA GLY A 15 10.51 21.40 -21.03
C GLY A 15 9.47 20.27 -20.89
N VAL A 16 8.87 20.11 -19.71
CA VAL A 16 7.90 19.05 -19.43
C VAL A 16 6.48 19.55 -19.70
N GLY A 17 5.76 18.84 -20.56
CA GLY A 17 4.34 19.10 -20.79
C GLY A 17 3.51 18.77 -19.54
N PRO A 18 2.68 19.70 -19.00
CA PRO A 18 1.86 19.46 -17.81
C PRO A 18 0.84 18.34 -17.96
N GLU A 19 0.52 17.94 -19.20
CA GLU A 19 -0.39 16.85 -19.55
C GLU A 19 0.30 15.48 -19.69
N ARG A 20 1.63 15.42 -19.52
CA ARG A 20 2.47 14.22 -19.76
C ARG A 20 3.28 13.80 -18.53
N ILE A 21 2.68 13.94 -17.35
CA ILE A 21 3.35 13.62 -16.09
C ILE A 21 2.87 12.25 -15.62
N GLY A 22 3.80 11.34 -15.41
CA GLY A 22 3.57 10.05 -14.79
C GLY A 22 4.32 9.95 -13.46
N ILE A 23 3.89 9.03 -12.61
CA ILE A 23 4.57 8.69 -11.37
C ILE A 23 4.91 7.20 -11.36
N SER A 24 6.05 6.85 -10.80
CA SER A 24 6.45 5.45 -10.66
C SER A 24 7.30 5.27 -9.43
N GLY A 25 7.31 4.05 -8.92
CA GLY A 25 8.22 3.62 -7.88
C GLY A 25 8.18 2.11 -7.72
N ASP A 26 9.23 1.59 -7.10
CA ASP A 26 9.40 0.17 -6.85
C ASP A 26 9.40 -0.14 -5.35
N SER A 27 8.86 -1.29 -4.94
CA SER A 27 8.79 -1.70 -3.53
C SER A 27 8.13 -0.63 -2.63
N ALA A 28 8.86 -0.07 -1.67
CA ALA A 28 8.43 1.08 -0.86
C ALA A 28 8.23 2.35 -1.69
N GLY A 29 9.00 2.56 -2.75
CA GLY A 29 8.76 3.63 -3.73
C GLY A 29 7.42 3.44 -4.45
N GLY A 30 7.01 2.20 -4.70
CA GLY A 30 5.69 1.87 -5.27
C GLY A 30 4.55 2.19 -4.29
N ASN A 31 4.75 1.96 -3.00
CA ASN A 31 3.84 2.44 -1.95
C ASN A 31 3.68 3.96 -2.00
N LEU A 32 4.80 4.69 -1.99
CA LEU A 32 4.81 6.15 -2.00
C LEU A 32 4.16 6.70 -3.28
N ALA A 33 4.42 6.10 -4.44
CA ALA A 33 3.80 6.49 -5.70
C ALA A 33 2.28 6.32 -5.66
N ALA A 34 1.78 5.20 -5.12
CA ALA A 34 0.34 4.97 -4.95
C ALA A 34 -0.28 5.96 -3.96
N ALA A 35 0.36 6.17 -2.80
CA ALA A 35 -0.11 7.12 -1.78
C ALA A 35 -0.19 8.55 -2.31
N VAL A 36 0.88 9.02 -2.96
CA VAL A 36 0.92 10.36 -3.58
C VAL A 36 -0.15 10.48 -4.64
N THR A 37 -0.31 9.48 -5.52
CA THR A 37 -1.36 9.50 -6.55
C THR A 37 -2.75 9.68 -5.94
N GLN A 38 -3.06 8.92 -4.88
CA GLN A 38 -4.35 9.03 -4.18
C GLN A 38 -4.56 10.42 -3.57
N GLN A 39 -3.53 10.99 -2.92
CA GLN A 39 -3.61 12.32 -2.31
C GLN A 39 -3.76 13.43 -3.36
N LEU A 40 -3.04 13.35 -4.47
CA LEU A 40 -3.10 14.35 -5.53
C LEU A 40 -4.48 14.42 -6.21
N ILE A 41 -5.23 13.33 -6.25
CA ILE A 41 -6.59 13.33 -6.81
C ILE A 41 -7.59 14.07 -5.90
N ASP A 42 -7.37 14.03 -4.58
CA ASP A 42 -8.19 14.76 -3.61
C ASP A 42 -7.77 16.23 -3.46
N ASP A 43 -6.53 16.55 -3.82
CA ASP A 43 -6.01 17.90 -3.68
C ASP A 43 -6.51 18.80 -4.82
N SER A 44 -7.56 19.57 -4.51
CA SER A 44 -8.14 20.54 -5.44
C SER A 44 -7.18 21.67 -5.83
N ASP A 45 -6.12 21.92 -5.06
CA ASP A 45 -5.11 22.94 -5.38
C ASP A 45 -4.11 22.46 -6.44
N VAL A 46 -3.90 21.15 -6.55
CA VAL A 46 -3.06 20.57 -7.60
C VAL A 46 -3.85 20.53 -8.92
N LYS A 47 -3.37 21.27 -9.91
CA LYS A 47 -4.02 21.34 -11.24
C LYS A 47 -3.43 20.38 -12.25
N ILE A 48 -2.22 19.90 -12.00
CA ILE A 48 -1.56 18.89 -12.81
C ILE A 48 -2.23 17.54 -12.53
N LYS A 49 -2.73 16.90 -13.59
CA LYS A 49 -3.29 15.55 -13.49
C LYS A 49 -2.24 14.54 -13.95
N LEU A 50 -1.95 13.57 -13.09
CA LEU A 50 -1.12 12.43 -13.47
C LEU A 50 -1.80 11.67 -14.61
N LYS A 51 -1.03 11.35 -15.65
CA LYS A 51 -1.53 10.60 -16.80
C LYS A 51 -1.45 9.09 -16.59
N THR A 52 -0.45 8.65 -15.83
CA THR A 52 -0.22 7.23 -15.52
C THR A 52 0.49 7.08 -14.18
N GLN A 53 0.29 5.93 -13.55
CA GLN A 53 1.14 5.43 -12.47
C GLN A 53 1.69 4.05 -12.82
N SER A 54 2.95 3.79 -12.50
CA SER A 54 3.60 2.48 -12.67
C SER A 54 4.18 2.01 -11.35
N LEU A 55 3.60 0.95 -10.78
CA LEU A 55 3.93 0.42 -9.47
C LEU A 55 4.65 -0.92 -9.64
N ILE A 56 5.91 -0.98 -9.22
CA ILE A 56 6.76 -2.15 -9.43
C ILE A 56 6.89 -2.90 -8.09
N TYR A 57 6.35 -4.11 -7.99
CA TYR A 57 6.27 -4.94 -6.77
C TYR A 57 5.92 -4.13 -5.49
N PRO A 58 4.81 -3.36 -5.49
CA PRO A 58 4.59 -2.33 -4.47
C PRO A 58 4.17 -2.91 -3.11
N ALA A 59 4.67 -2.30 -2.02
CA ALA A 59 4.26 -2.66 -0.64
C ALA A 59 2.99 -1.93 -0.22
N LEU A 60 1.79 -2.49 -0.42
CA LEU A 60 0.54 -1.69 -0.39
C LEU A 60 -0.30 -1.74 0.90
N GLN A 61 -0.02 -2.65 1.84
CA GLN A 61 -0.68 -2.67 3.15
C GLN A 61 0.13 -3.39 4.22
N THR A 62 -0.14 -3.07 5.49
CA THR A 62 0.51 -3.65 6.68
C THR A 62 -0.46 -4.33 7.65
N LEU A 63 -1.75 -4.40 7.35
CA LEU A 63 -2.79 -4.90 8.27
C LEU A 63 -2.88 -6.43 8.25
N ASP A 64 -2.78 -7.04 7.07
CA ASP A 64 -2.81 -8.49 6.89
C ASP A 64 -1.47 -8.99 6.32
N MET A 65 -0.67 -9.67 7.14
CA MET A 65 0.63 -10.23 6.73
C MET A 65 0.54 -11.74 6.48
N ASP A 66 -0.66 -12.27 6.25
CA ASP A 66 -0.97 -13.70 6.07
C ASP A 66 -1.62 -14.00 4.71
N LEU A 67 -1.45 -13.11 3.71
CA LEU A 67 -1.85 -13.40 2.32
C LEU A 67 -1.11 -14.66 1.82
N PRO A 68 -1.68 -15.41 0.84
CA PRO A 68 -1.04 -16.61 0.30
C PRO A 68 0.45 -16.45 -0.05
N SER A 69 0.81 -15.34 -0.70
CA SER A 69 2.20 -14.98 -1.03
C SER A 69 3.11 -14.80 0.18
N TYR A 70 2.62 -14.30 1.32
CA TYR A 70 3.39 -14.21 2.56
C TYR A 70 3.69 -15.58 3.16
N TRP A 71 2.82 -16.58 2.93
CA TRP A 71 3.06 -17.97 3.32
C TRP A 71 4.02 -18.65 2.34
N GLU A 72 3.71 -18.62 1.05
CA GLU A 72 4.50 -19.22 -0.04
C GLU A 72 5.96 -18.74 -0.02
N ASN A 73 6.17 -17.45 0.18
CA ASN A 73 7.48 -16.80 0.08
C ASN A 73 8.07 -16.39 1.44
N SER A 74 7.53 -16.94 2.54
CA SER A 74 7.90 -16.59 3.93
C SER A 74 9.40 -16.59 4.22
N HIS A 75 10.15 -17.50 3.58
CA HIS A 75 11.60 -17.70 3.77
C HIS A 75 12.42 -17.39 2.51
N PHE A 76 11.83 -16.76 1.49
CA PHE A 76 12.53 -16.50 0.23
C PHE A 76 13.66 -15.46 0.46
N PRO A 77 14.93 -15.76 0.11
CA PRO A 77 16.07 -14.98 0.60
C PRO A 77 16.08 -13.47 0.31
N PRO A 78 15.62 -12.98 -0.86
CA PRO A 78 15.57 -11.53 -1.13
C PRO A 78 14.68 -10.74 -0.16
N LEU A 79 13.55 -11.30 0.29
CA LEU A 79 12.61 -10.61 1.18
C LEU A 79 11.80 -11.61 2.02
N PRO A 80 12.36 -12.14 3.12
CA PRO A 80 11.60 -12.97 4.04
C PRO A 80 10.49 -12.18 4.73
N LYS A 81 9.41 -12.86 5.15
CA LYS A 81 8.27 -12.24 5.86
C LYS A 81 8.72 -11.46 7.11
N SER A 82 9.65 -12.02 7.89
CA SER A 82 10.17 -11.37 9.10
C SER A 82 10.87 -10.05 8.81
N LEU A 83 11.58 -9.95 7.68
CA LEU A 83 12.23 -8.73 7.23
C LEU A 83 11.19 -7.69 6.79
N MET A 84 10.14 -8.10 6.08
CA MET A 84 9.06 -7.19 5.67
C MET A 84 8.28 -6.64 6.87
N VAL A 85 7.99 -7.48 7.89
CA VAL A 85 7.37 -7.04 9.14
C VAL A 85 8.22 -5.99 9.85
N ARG A 86 9.55 -6.17 9.85
CA ARG A 86 10.49 -5.20 10.41
C ARG A 86 10.42 -3.87 9.65
N PHE A 87 10.48 -3.89 8.31
CA PHE A 87 10.41 -2.68 7.50
C PHE A 87 9.13 -1.89 7.71
N TRP A 88 7.97 -2.57 7.72
CA TRP A 88 6.70 -1.92 8.02
C TRP A 88 6.68 -1.26 9.40
N SER A 89 7.24 -1.92 10.40
CA SER A 89 7.25 -1.39 11.76
C SER A 89 8.17 -0.17 11.88
N GLU A 90 9.39 -0.28 11.32
CA GLU A 90 10.38 0.80 11.31
C GLU A 90 9.91 2.02 10.50
N TYR A 91 9.00 1.85 9.55
CA TYR A 91 8.36 2.96 8.84
C TYR A 91 7.54 3.88 9.78
N PHE A 92 6.98 3.34 10.86
CA PHE A 92 6.18 4.10 11.82
C PHE A 92 6.93 4.44 13.11
N THR A 93 7.80 3.54 13.57
CA THR A 93 8.48 3.70 14.86
C THR A 93 9.65 2.74 15.04
N THR A 94 10.59 3.09 15.93
CA THR A 94 11.65 2.18 16.39
C THR A 94 11.22 1.27 17.55
N ASP A 95 9.96 1.38 18.01
CA ASP A 95 9.41 0.52 19.07
C ASP A 95 9.15 -0.91 18.55
N LYS A 96 9.93 -1.85 19.07
CA LYS A 96 9.86 -3.27 18.69
C LYS A 96 8.55 -3.96 19.07
N SER A 97 7.74 -3.35 19.96
CA SER A 97 6.42 -3.89 20.30
C SER A 97 5.49 -3.89 19.09
N LEU A 98 5.59 -2.91 18.19
CA LEU A 98 4.83 -2.88 16.95
C LEU A 98 5.23 -4.04 16.04
N ALA A 99 6.53 -4.26 15.82
CA ALA A 99 7.01 -5.38 15.01
C ALA A 99 6.58 -6.74 15.55
N LYS A 100 6.62 -6.91 16.87
CA LYS A 100 6.13 -8.12 17.53
C LYS A 100 4.63 -8.28 17.28
N ALA A 101 3.84 -7.23 17.47
CA ALA A 101 2.40 -7.28 17.26
C ALA A 101 2.02 -7.56 15.81
N VAL A 102 2.69 -6.94 14.83
CA VAL A 102 2.49 -7.20 13.39
C VAL A 102 2.82 -8.66 13.06
N LEU A 103 3.94 -9.18 13.57
CA LEU A 103 4.35 -10.57 13.34
C LEU A 103 3.31 -11.58 13.84
N PHE A 104 2.69 -11.30 14.99
CA PHE A 104 1.66 -12.15 15.60
C PHE A 104 0.23 -11.76 15.23
N LYS A 105 0.02 -10.79 14.33
CA LYS A 105 -1.29 -10.27 13.90
C LYS A 105 -2.13 -9.75 15.07
N GLN A 106 -1.51 -8.99 15.96
CA GLN A 106 -2.12 -8.43 17.17
C GLN A 106 -1.96 -6.90 17.22
N HIS A 107 -1.77 -6.25 16.07
CA HIS A 107 -1.58 -4.80 15.98
C HIS A 107 -2.86 -4.04 15.62
N VAL A 108 -3.79 -4.64 14.87
CA VAL A 108 -5.05 -3.97 14.47
C VAL A 108 -6.11 -4.19 15.55
N PRO A 109 -6.62 -3.12 16.19
CA PRO A 109 -7.62 -3.27 17.24
C PRO A 109 -9.02 -3.46 16.65
N VAL A 110 -9.98 -3.94 17.46
CA VAL A 110 -11.34 -4.28 16.99
C VAL A 110 -12.10 -3.07 16.44
N GLU A 111 -11.83 -1.87 16.95
CA GLU A 111 -12.42 -0.61 16.49
C GLU A 111 -12.04 -0.30 15.03
N SER A 112 -10.88 -0.81 14.59
CA SER A 112 -10.38 -0.68 13.21
C SER A 112 -10.68 -1.91 12.33
N SER A 113 -11.50 -2.85 12.82
CA SER A 113 -11.89 -4.06 12.08
C SER A 113 -12.53 -3.76 10.72
N HIS A 114 -13.22 -2.62 10.60
CA HIS A 114 -13.85 -2.17 9.37
C HIS A 114 -12.86 -1.98 8.20
N LEU A 115 -11.56 -1.83 8.47
CA LEU A 115 -10.54 -1.69 7.44
C LEU A 115 -10.27 -3.01 6.69
N PHE A 116 -10.50 -4.16 7.32
CA PHE A 116 -10.28 -5.47 6.69
C PHE A 116 -11.20 -5.72 5.48
N LYS A 117 -12.31 -5.00 5.36
CA LYS A 117 -13.18 -5.11 4.17
C LYS A 117 -12.45 -4.70 2.89
N PHE A 118 -11.50 -3.77 2.97
CA PHE A 118 -10.75 -3.25 1.82
C PHE A 118 -9.57 -4.15 1.42
N ILE A 119 -9.17 -5.06 2.30
CA ILE A 119 -8.02 -5.97 2.09
C ILE A 119 -8.42 -7.42 2.24
N ASN A 120 -9.71 -7.74 2.09
CA ASN A 120 -10.19 -9.10 2.16
C ASN A 120 -9.70 -9.88 0.92
N TRP A 121 -8.57 -10.57 1.06
CA TRP A 121 -7.97 -11.30 -0.04
C TRP A 121 -8.85 -12.48 -0.49
N SER A 122 -9.80 -12.97 0.33
CA SER A 122 -10.74 -13.99 -0.12
C SER A 122 -11.67 -13.50 -1.23
N SER A 123 -11.97 -12.20 -1.29
CA SER A 123 -12.75 -11.58 -2.37
C SER A 123 -11.88 -10.94 -3.44
N LEU A 124 -10.74 -10.35 -3.06
CA LEU A 124 -9.93 -9.53 -3.95
C LEU A 124 -8.87 -10.33 -4.72
N LEU A 125 -8.43 -11.48 -4.22
CA LEU A 125 -7.39 -12.26 -4.87
C LEU A 125 -8.03 -13.27 -5.85
N PRO A 126 -7.63 -13.33 -7.13
CA PRO A 126 -8.15 -14.33 -8.07
C PRO A 126 -7.85 -15.77 -7.62
N GLU A 127 -8.75 -16.72 -7.91
CA GLU A 127 -8.66 -18.12 -7.45
C GLU A 127 -7.29 -18.79 -7.68
N LYS A 128 -6.67 -18.52 -8.83
CA LYS A 128 -5.34 -19.07 -9.19
C LYS A 128 -4.23 -18.69 -8.20
N PHE A 129 -4.38 -17.59 -7.47
CA PHE A 129 -3.41 -17.11 -6.47
C PHE A 129 -3.79 -17.48 -5.04
N LYS A 130 -5.03 -17.94 -4.78
CA LYS A 130 -5.44 -18.45 -3.46
C LYS A 130 -4.80 -19.79 -3.14
N LYS A 131 -4.54 -20.64 -4.15
CA LYS A 131 -3.82 -21.93 -4.05
C LYS A 131 -4.18 -22.83 -2.85
N GLY A 132 -5.47 -22.88 -2.48
CA GLY A 132 -5.95 -23.70 -1.37
C GLY A 132 -5.66 -23.13 0.03
N HIS A 133 -5.15 -21.90 0.14
CA HIS A 133 -5.09 -21.18 1.40
C HIS A 133 -6.49 -20.79 1.86
N PHE A 134 -6.74 -20.90 3.17
CA PHE A 134 -8.00 -20.52 3.79
C PHE A 134 -7.89 -19.12 4.40
N TYR A 135 -8.89 -18.28 4.12
CA TYR A 135 -8.99 -16.97 4.76
C TYR A 135 -9.37 -17.16 6.22
N ASN A 136 -8.46 -16.75 7.10
CA ASN A 136 -8.71 -16.72 8.53
C ASN A 136 -9.17 -15.32 8.93
N SER A 137 -10.18 -15.25 9.79
CA SER A 137 -10.60 -13.99 10.39
C SER A 137 -9.42 -13.28 11.07
N PRO A 138 -9.33 -11.95 10.97
CA PRO A 138 -8.30 -11.19 11.65
C PRO A 138 -8.30 -11.45 13.15
N THR A 139 -7.11 -11.52 13.75
CA THR A 139 -6.97 -11.50 15.21
C THR A 139 -6.87 -10.03 15.64
N TYR A 140 -7.72 -9.61 16.58
CA TYR A 140 -7.73 -8.22 17.02
C TYR A 140 -6.73 -8.00 18.17
N GLY A 141 -5.97 -6.93 18.04
CA GLY A 141 -4.97 -6.46 19.01
C GLY A 141 -5.51 -5.49 20.05
N SER A 142 -4.62 -5.06 20.95
CA SER A 142 -4.90 -3.97 21.89
C SER A 142 -4.92 -2.61 21.18
N SER A 143 -5.79 -1.71 21.65
CA SER A 143 -5.86 -0.32 21.16
C SER A 143 -4.62 0.53 21.48
N GLU A 144 -3.73 0.07 22.37
CA GLU A 144 -2.55 0.82 22.80
C GLU A 144 -1.61 1.18 21.65
N LEU A 145 -1.29 0.21 20.78
CA LEU A 145 -0.39 0.44 19.64
C LEU A 145 -1.03 1.35 18.60
N ALA A 146 -2.31 1.19 18.32
CA ALA A 146 -3.05 2.05 17.39
C ALA A 146 -3.13 3.50 17.89
N LYS A 147 -3.28 3.71 19.20
CA LYS A 147 -3.24 5.06 19.81
C LYS A 147 -1.85 5.68 19.74
N LYS A 148 -0.80 4.87 19.97
CA LYS A 148 0.59 5.34 19.97
C LYS A 148 1.12 5.60 18.57
N TYR A 149 0.74 4.76 17.61
CA TYR A 149 1.22 4.75 16.23
C TYR A 149 0.06 4.66 15.23
N PRO A 150 -0.83 5.66 15.16
CA PRO A 150 -2.01 5.57 14.30
C PRO A 150 -1.68 5.44 12.80
N GLY A 151 -0.47 5.81 12.39
CA GLY A 151 -0.02 5.77 11.00
C GLY A 151 -0.13 4.40 10.32
N PHE A 152 -0.02 3.29 11.04
CA PHE A 152 -0.13 1.95 10.41
C PHE A 152 -1.56 1.60 9.98
N LEU A 153 -2.56 2.36 10.45
CA LEU A 153 -3.96 2.25 10.04
C LEU A 153 -4.34 3.27 8.96
N ASP A 154 -3.42 4.16 8.60
CA ASP A 154 -3.69 5.26 7.67
C ASP A 154 -3.56 4.79 6.21
N VAL A 155 -4.52 5.17 5.38
CA VAL A 155 -4.54 4.86 3.93
C VAL A 155 -3.31 5.40 3.21
N ARG A 156 -2.69 6.48 3.70
CA ARG A 156 -1.45 7.03 3.12
C ARG A 156 -0.25 6.11 3.32
N ALA A 157 -0.28 5.28 4.35
CA ALA A 157 0.74 4.26 4.59
C ALA A 157 0.37 2.91 3.97
N SER A 158 -0.93 2.59 3.90
CA SER A 158 -1.46 1.39 3.26
C SER A 158 -2.44 1.76 2.13
N PRO A 159 -1.94 2.13 0.93
CA PRO A 159 -2.79 2.58 -0.19
C PRO A 159 -3.88 1.59 -0.62
N LEU A 160 -3.74 0.30 -0.31
CA LEU A 160 -4.79 -0.70 -0.58
C LEU A 160 -6.03 -0.54 0.33
N LEU A 161 -5.98 0.29 1.37
CA LEU A 161 -7.14 0.64 2.20
C LEU A 161 -8.08 1.66 1.56
N ALA A 162 -7.74 2.20 0.40
CA ALA A 162 -8.60 3.12 -0.33
C ALA A 162 -9.87 2.40 -0.81
N ASP A 163 -11.00 3.11 -0.81
CA ASP A 163 -12.25 2.56 -1.32
C ASP A 163 -12.26 2.42 -2.86
N ASP A 164 -13.20 1.62 -3.37
CA ASP A 164 -13.35 1.36 -4.80
C ASP A 164 -13.55 2.64 -5.63
N ASN A 165 -14.23 3.67 -5.11
CA ASN A 165 -14.43 4.92 -5.84
C ASN A 165 -13.08 5.63 -6.02
N LYS A 166 -12.26 5.64 -4.97
CA LYS A 166 -10.89 6.17 -5.02
C LYS A 166 -10.04 5.37 -6.00
N LEU A 167 -10.01 4.04 -5.89
CA LEU A 167 -9.18 3.20 -6.76
C LEU A 167 -9.58 3.31 -8.24
N ARG A 168 -10.89 3.38 -8.55
CA ARG A 168 -11.40 3.59 -9.91
C ARG A 168 -11.11 4.99 -10.48
N SER A 169 -10.86 5.97 -9.62
CA SER A 169 -10.52 7.34 -10.02
C SER A 169 -9.03 7.55 -10.36
N LEU A 170 -8.20 6.55 -10.08
CA LEU A 170 -6.77 6.60 -10.34
C LEU A 170 -6.45 6.74 -11.83
N PRO A 171 -5.31 7.35 -12.19
CA PRO A 171 -4.84 7.38 -13.57
C PRO A 171 -4.57 5.95 -14.09
N LEU A 172 -4.31 5.82 -15.39
CA LEU A 172 -3.94 4.54 -15.99
C LEU A 172 -2.80 3.89 -15.19
N THR A 173 -3.09 2.73 -14.60
CA THR A 173 -2.26 2.10 -13.57
C THR A 173 -1.65 0.82 -14.12
N TYR A 174 -0.32 0.76 -14.13
CA TYR A 174 0.43 -0.45 -14.39
C TYR A 174 0.95 -1.01 -13.07
N VAL A 175 0.69 -2.29 -12.81
CA VAL A 175 1.25 -2.98 -11.65
C VAL A 175 2.06 -4.18 -12.15
N ILE A 176 3.32 -4.23 -11.72
CA ILE A 176 4.22 -5.37 -11.95
C ILE A 176 4.37 -6.08 -10.61
N THR A 177 4.26 -7.41 -10.60
CA THR A 177 4.48 -8.24 -9.40
C THR A 177 5.50 -9.32 -9.68
N CYS A 178 6.18 -9.78 -8.63
CA CYS A 178 7.15 -10.85 -8.69
C CYS A 178 6.54 -12.15 -8.15
N GLN A 179 6.78 -13.28 -8.85
CA GLN A 179 6.20 -14.57 -8.46
C GLN A 179 6.65 -15.03 -7.05
N TYR A 180 7.93 -14.81 -6.75
CA TYR A 180 8.59 -15.19 -5.49
C TYR A 180 8.84 -13.96 -4.61
N ASP A 181 7.74 -13.31 -4.22
CA ASP A 181 7.74 -12.11 -3.39
C ASP A 181 6.53 -12.14 -2.44
N VAL A 182 6.73 -11.76 -1.18
CA VAL A 182 5.66 -11.64 -0.19
C VAL A 182 4.68 -10.52 -0.52
N LEU A 183 5.10 -9.51 -1.31
CA LEU A 183 4.27 -8.38 -1.71
C LEU A 183 3.35 -8.67 -2.90
N ARG A 184 3.53 -9.82 -3.56
CA ARG A 184 2.83 -10.19 -4.81
C ARG A 184 1.33 -9.97 -4.75
N ASP A 185 0.67 -10.54 -3.74
CA ASP A 185 -0.79 -10.54 -3.69
C ASP A 185 -1.35 -9.15 -3.38
N GLY A 186 -0.64 -8.32 -2.60
CA GLY A 186 -1.04 -6.94 -2.37
C GLY A 186 -1.08 -6.12 -3.66
N GLY A 187 -0.10 -6.35 -4.55
CA GLY A 187 -0.10 -5.75 -5.90
C GLY A 187 -1.26 -6.21 -6.77
N ILE A 188 -1.61 -7.50 -6.74
CA ILE A 188 -2.73 -8.07 -7.51
C ILE A 188 -4.07 -7.52 -7.01
N MET A 189 -4.26 -7.48 -5.69
CA MET A 189 -5.48 -6.98 -5.07
C MET A 189 -5.73 -5.49 -5.36
N TYR A 190 -4.68 -4.71 -5.62
CA TYR A 190 -4.78 -3.27 -5.89
C TYR A 190 -5.45 -2.93 -7.23
N VAL A 191 -5.51 -3.90 -8.15
CA VAL A 191 -6.01 -3.73 -9.51
C VAL A 191 -7.12 -4.72 -9.89
N THR A 192 -7.69 -5.39 -8.89
CA THR A 192 -8.85 -6.29 -9.05
C THR A 192 -10.13 -5.54 -8.70
#